data_AF-A0AAW2XM67-F1
#
_entry.id   AF-A0AAW2XM67-F1
#
_cell.length_a   1.000
_cell.length_b   1.000
_cell.length_c   1.000
_cell.angle_alpha   90.00
_cell.angle_beta   90.00
_cell.angle_gamma   90.00
#
_symmetry.space_group_name_H-M   'P 1'
#
loop_
_entity.id
_entity.type
_entity.pdbx_description
1 polymer ?
#
loop_
_entity_poly.entity_id
_entity_poly.type
_entity_poly.pdbx_seq_one_letter_code
_entity_poly.pdbx_strand_id
1 'polypeptide(L)'
;MILGLAFNGKGEIGVELFEEMTGHYGLSPNDSTFIGVLACCVHAGLLQRGRDFFASMVMDHHIQPKLEHYGCMIDLLGRSGCVKEAYELIQTMPMKPNAALWGALLSACRTTGDKELAENAVKELINLEPWNSGNYVLLSNIYAERGNWRGVEEVRILMKENCADKIVGQSMIG
;
A
#
# COMPACT_ATOMS: atom_id res chain seq x y z
N MET A 1 -10.68 -9.48 17.86
CA MET A 1 -11.22 -10.76 17.36
C MET A 1 -11.21 -10.81 15.82
N ILE A 2 -11.91 -9.91 15.11
CA ILE A 2 -11.95 -9.86 13.63
C ILE A 2 -10.54 -9.74 13.01
N LEU A 3 -9.73 -8.76 13.43
CA LEU A 3 -8.35 -8.61 12.92
C LEU A 3 -7.48 -9.87 13.14
N GLY A 4 -7.71 -10.61 14.22
CA GLY A 4 -7.02 -11.87 14.47
C GLY A 4 -7.37 -12.94 13.44
N LEU A 5 -8.61 -12.97 12.94
CA LEU A 5 -9.03 -13.90 11.89
C LEU A 5 -8.36 -13.58 10.56
N ALA A 6 -8.18 -12.30 10.24
CA ALA A 6 -7.42 -11.85 9.07
C ALA A 6 -6.00 -12.45 9.07
N PHE A 7 -5.25 -12.29 10.17
CA PHE A 7 -3.89 -12.80 10.29
C PHE A 7 -3.76 -14.32 10.28
N ASN A 8 -4.85 -15.05 10.56
CA ASN A 8 -4.88 -16.51 10.52
C ASN A 8 -5.43 -17.06 9.19
N GLY A 9 -5.58 -16.21 8.15
CA GLY A 9 -6.11 -16.63 6.85
C GLY A 9 -7.59 -16.99 6.86
N LYS A 10 -8.32 -16.62 7.92
CA LYS A 10 -9.76 -16.87 8.10
C LYS A 10 -10.57 -15.64 7.72
N GLY A 11 -10.27 -15.06 6.56
CA GLY A 11 -10.85 -13.80 6.09
C GLY A 11 -12.39 -13.85 6.01
N GLU A 12 -12.95 -14.86 5.36
CA GLU A 12 -14.40 -15.08 5.23
C GLU A 12 -15.12 -15.09 6.60
N ILE A 13 -14.62 -15.89 7.55
CA ILE A 13 -15.18 -15.98 8.90
C ILE A 13 -15.12 -14.62 9.61
N GLY A 14 -14.06 -13.84 9.38
CA GLY A 14 -13.96 -12.50 9.95
C GLY A 14 -14.95 -11.50 9.35
N VAL A 15 -15.31 -11.66 8.07
CA VAL A 15 -16.38 -10.89 7.42
C VAL A 15 -17.75 -11.29 7.97
N GLU A 16 -18.05 -12.59 8.05
CA GLU A 16 -19.30 -13.10 8.65
C GLU A 16 -19.49 -12.56 10.07
N LEU A 17 -18.43 -12.56 10.88
CA LEU A 17 -18.45 -12.04 12.25
C LEU A 17 -18.70 -10.52 12.30
N PHE A 18 -18.18 -9.76 11.33
CA PHE A 18 -18.47 -8.32 11.22
C PHE A 18 -19.95 -8.08 10.86
N GLU A 19 -20.49 -8.85 9.94
CA GLU A 19 -21.91 -8.77 9.54
C GLU A 19 -22.84 -9.16 10.69
N GLU A 20 -22.49 -10.20 11.45
CA GLU A 20 -23.23 -10.60 12.65
C GLU A 20 -23.17 -9.52 13.74
N MET A 21 -21.98 -8.94 13.97
CA MET A 21 -21.78 -7.84 14.93
C MET A 21 -22.70 -6.65 14.62
N THR A 22 -22.77 -6.25 13.35
CA THR A 22 -23.50 -5.05 12.92
C THR A 22 -24.99 -5.31 12.72
N GLY A 23 -25.36 -6.43 12.11
CA GLY A 23 -26.75 -6.77 11.77
C GLY A 23 -27.53 -7.42 12.90
N HIS A 24 -26.98 -8.47 13.53
CA HIS A 24 -27.71 -9.23 14.55
C HIS A 24 -27.61 -8.59 15.93
N TYR A 25 -26.41 -8.16 16.32
CA TYR A 25 -26.17 -7.60 17.66
C TYR A 25 -26.31 -6.08 17.72
N GLY A 26 -26.38 -5.39 16.57
CA GLY A 26 -26.51 -3.94 16.51
C GLY A 26 -25.32 -3.19 17.13
N LEU A 27 -24.15 -3.82 17.18
CA LEU A 27 -22.96 -3.23 17.79
C LEU A 27 -22.29 -2.26 16.81
N SER A 28 -21.96 -1.07 17.28
CA SER A 28 -21.27 -0.08 16.45
C SER A 28 -19.81 -0.48 16.22
N PRO A 29 -19.36 -0.61 14.96
CA PRO A 29 -17.95 -0.74 14.64
C PRO A 29 -17.20 0.56 14.96
N ASN A 30 -15.88 0.44 15.12
CA ASN A 30 -14.96 1.56 15.28
C ASN A 30 -13.81 1.44 14.26
N ASP A 31 -12.85 2.37 14.28
CA ASP A 31 -11.68 2.37 13.41
C ASP A 31 -10.99 0.99 13.35
N SER A 32 -10.66 0.40 14.50
CA SER A 32 -9.96 -0.89 14.55
C SER A 32 -10.80 -2.05 14.02
N THR A 33 -12.13 -2.00 14.19
CA THR A 33 -13.06 -2.97 13.60
C THR A 33 -13.01 -2.93 12.08
N PHE A 34 -12.99 -1.73 11.48
CA PHE A 34 -12.90 -1.56 10.04
C PHE A 34 -11.55 -1.98 9.46
N ILE A 35 -10.43 -1.67 10.12
CA ILE A 35 -9.12 -2.23 9.74
C ILE A 35 -9.19 -3.76 9.71
N GLY A 36 -9.81 -4.37 10.73
CA GLY A 36 -9.99 -5.81 10.81
C GLY A 36 -10.76 -6.40 9.63
N VAL A 37 -11.95 -5.87 9.32
CA VAL A 37 -12.80 -6.42 8.26
C VAL A 37 -12.20 -6.18 6.87
N LEU A 38 -11.54 -5.04 6.65
CA LEU A 38 -10.85 -4.76 5.39
C LEU A 38 -9.64 -5.69 5.20
N ALA A 39 -8.86 -5.95 6.25
CA ALA A 39 -7.79 -6.93 6.22
C ALA A 39 -8.32 -8.35 5.93
N CYS A 40 -9.46 -8.72 6.51
CA CYS A 40 -10.15 -9.97 6.16
C CYS A 40 -10.50 -10.03 4.66
N CYS A 41 -11.00 -8.94 4.08
CA CYS A 41 -11.28 -8.86 2.64
C CYS A 41 -10.02 -9.01 1.79
N VAL A 42 -8.89 -8.41 2.19
CA VAL A 42 -7.58 -8.59 1.54
C VAL A 42 -7.19 -10.07 1.50
N HIS A 43 -7.26 -10.76 2.63
CA HIS A 43 -6.84 -12.16 2.72
C HIS A 43 -7.79 -13.12 2.00
N ALA A 44 -9.09 -12.82 1.96
CA ALA A 44 -10.10 -13.62 1.26
C ALA A 44 -10.26 -13.26 -0.23
N GLY A 45 -9.65 -12.15 -0.70
CA GLY A 45 -9.83 -11.67 -2.07
C GLY A 45 -11.22 -11.08 -2.35
N LEU A 46 -11.92 -10.61 -1.32
CA LEU A 46 -13.28 -10.12 -1.39
C LEU A 46 -13.33 -8.64 -1.80
N LEU A 47 -13.02 -8.35 -3.06
CA LEU A 47 -12.94 -6.98 -3.57
C LEU A 47 -14.23 -6.18 -3.35
N GLN A 48 -15.38 -6.73 -3.76
CA GLN A 48 -16.64 -6.00 -3.69
C GLN A 48 -17.04 -5.72 -2.23
N ARG A 49 -16.90 -6.70 -1.33
CA ARG A 49 -17.15 -6.51 0.09
C ARG A 49 -16.23 -5.45 0.70
N GLY A 50 -14.95 -5.45 0.32
CA GLY A 50 -14.00 -4.42 0.78
C GLY A 50 -14.44 -3.01 0.38
N ARG A 51 -14.91 -2.82 -0.86
CA ARG A 51 -15.49 -1.53 -1.31
C ARG A 51 -16.72 -1.15 -0.50
N ASP A 52 -17.64 -2.10 -0.32
CA ASP A 52 -18.89 -1.88 0.40
C ASP A 52 -18.61 -1.47 1.86
N PHE A 53 -17.70 -2.16 2.54
CA PHE A 53 -17.30 -1.84 3.92
C PHE A 53 -16.54 -0.52 4.03
N PHE A 54 -15.65 -0.21 3.08
CA PHE A 54 -14.95 1.07 3.08
C PHE A 54 -15.92 2.25 2.88
N ALA A 55 -16.94 2.08 2.03
CA ALA A 55 -17.97 3.07 1.82
C ALA A 55 -18.90 3.21 3.04
N SER A 56 -19.37 2.09 3.62
CA SER A 56 -20.26 2.11 4.79
C SER A 56 -19.60 2.71 6.02
N MET A 57 -18.28 2.55 6.17
CA MET A 57 -17.50 3.21 7.23
C MET A 57 -17.77 4.72 7.28
N VAL A 58 -17.84 5.38 6.13
CA VAL A 58 -18.09 6.82 6.03
C VAL A 58 -19.58 7.13 6.06
N MET A 59 -20.38 6.44 5.24
CA MET A 59 -21.79 6.77 5.02
C MET A 59 -22.67 6.39 6.21
N ASP A 60 -22.45 5.21 6.76
CA ASP A 60 -23.35 4.60 7.75
C ASP A 60 -22.80 4.72 9.18
N HIS A 61 -21.47 4.73 9.32
CA HIS A 61 -20.81 4.77 10.64
C HIS A 61 -20.08 6.08 10.94
N HIS A 62 -20.02 7.01 9.98
CA HIS A 62 -19.40 8.33 10.13
C HIS A 62 -17.94 8.31 10.59
N ILE A 63 -17.21 7.25 10.27
CA ILE A 63 -15.79 7.08 10.57
C ILE A 63 -14.97 7.56 9.37
N GLN A 64 -14.06 8.49 9.61
CA GLN A 64 -13.19 9.01 8.56
C GLN A 64 -12.04 8.03 8.28
N PRO A 65 -11.72 7.72 7.01
CA PRO A 65 -10.62 6.84 6.67
C PRO A 65 -9.27 7.38 7.17
N LYS A 66 -8.38 6.47 7.56
CA LYS A 66 -7.02 6.73 8.05
C LYS A 66 -6.04 5.96 7.17
N LEU A 67 -4.74 6.21 7.34
CA LEU A 67 -3.69 5.57 6.54
C LEU A 67 -3.81 4.04 6.52
N GLU A 68 -4.19 3.43 7.64
CA GLU A 68 -4.38 1.99 7.77
C GLU A 68 -5.56 1.49 6.93
N HIS A 69 -6.68 2.22 6.93
CA HIS A 69 -7.86 1.89 6.10
C HIS A 69 -7.53 1.97 4.61
N TYR A 70 -6.85 3.05 4.19
CA TYR A 70 -6.38 3.20 2.81
C TYR A 70 -5.37 2.11 2.44
N GLY A 71 -4.45 1.78 3.33
CA GLY A 71 -3.47 0.71 3.13
C GLY A 71 -4.14 -0.63 2.83
N CYS A 72 -5.17 -1.02 3.59
CA CYS A 72 -5.95 -2.23 3.31
C CYS A 72 -6.63 -2.18 1.94
N MET A 73 -7.25 -1.05 1.57
CA MET A 73 -7.92 -0.91 0.27
C MET A 73 -6.95 -0.94 -0.90
N ILE A 74 -5.80 -0.29 -0.79
CA ILE A 74 -4.76 -0.29 -1.83
C ILE A 74 -4.20 -1.70 -2.03
N ASP A 75 -3.95 -2.46 -0.94
CA ASP A 75 -3.51 -3.85 -1.03
C ASP A 75 -4.58 -4.74 -1.69
N LEU A 76 -5.85 -4.59 -1.28
CA LEU A 76 -6.97 -5.33 -1.88
C LEU A 76 -7.10 -5.05 -3.38
N LEU A 77 -7.15 -3.77 -3.76
CA LEU A 77 -7.24 -3.35 -5.16
C LEU A 77 -6.05 -3.84 -5.97
N GLY A 78 -4.84 -3.71 -5.43
CA GLY A 78 -3.62 -4.16 -6.07
C GLY A 78 -3.60 -5.67 -6.35
N ARG A 79 -3.97 -6.49 -5.36
CA ARG A 79 -4.05 -7.95 -5.51
C ARG A 79 -5.16 -8.40 -6.46
N SER A 80 -6.24 -7.63 -6.55
CA SER A 80 -7.33 -7.89 -7.49
C SER A 80 -7.05 -7.36 -8.91
N GLY A 81 -5.87 -6.78 -9.17
CA GLY A 81 -5.49 -6.26 -10.48
C GLY A 81 -6.09 -4.88 -10.82
N CYS A 82 -6.77 -4.23 -9.87
CA CYS A 82 -7.37 -2.91 -10.00
C CYS A 82 -6.33 -1.80 -9.71
N VAL A 83 -5.16 -1.86 -10.34
CA VAL A 83 -4.01 -1.01 -10.01
C VAL A 83 -4.26 0.47 -10.29
N LYS A 84 -5.00 0.79 -11.36
CA LYS A 84 -5.39 2.18 -11.66
C LYS A 84 -6.29 2.77 -10.58
N GLU A 85 -7.28 2.00 -10.13
CA GLU A 85 -8.16 2.40 -9.02
C GLU A 85 -7.38 2.54 -7.71
N ALA A 86 -6.40 1.67 -7.45
CA ALA A 86 -5.51 1.80 -6.30
C ALA A 86 -4.71 3.12 -6.34
N TYR A 87 -4.21 3.50 -7.52
CA TYR A 87 -3.51 4.77 -7.71
C TYR A 87 -4.45 5.98 -7.54
N GLU A 88 -5.64 5.95 -8.14
CA GLU A 88 -6.69 6.98 -7.96
C GLU A 88 -7.07 7.14 -6.48
N LEU A 89 -7.19 6.03 -5.75
CA LEU A 89 -7.47 6.06 -4.33
C LEU A 89 -6.34 6.77 -3.55
N ILE A 90 -5.08 6.52 -3.89
CA ILE A 90 -3.94 7.25 -3.31
C ILE A 90 -4.02 8.75 -3.59
N GLN A 91 -4.37 9.15 -4.83
CA GLN A 91 -4.47 10.56 -5.22
C GLN A 91 -5.62 11.30 -4.53
N THR A 92 -6.67 10.59 -4.11
CA THR A 92 -7.85 11.18 -3.44
C THR A 92 -7.73 11.21 -1.92
N MET A 93 -6.63 10.71 -1.36
CA MET A 93 -6.40 10.73 0.08
C MET A 93 -6.34 12.16 0.63
N PRO A 94 -7.03 12.47 1.75
CA PRO A 94 -6.94 13.79 2.38
C PRO A 94 -5.65 14.00 3.17
N MET A 95 -4.79 12.98 3.27
CA MET A 95 -3.50 13.01 3.94
C MET A 95 -2.38 12.53 3.01
N LYS A 96 -1.13 12.91 3.32
CA LYS A 96 0.03 12.48 2.54
C LYS A 96 0.20 10.95 2.64
N PRO A 97 0.27 10.22 1.50
CA PRO A 97 0.54 8.78 1.52
C PRO A 97 1.95 8.51 2.05
N ASN A 98 2.11 7.39 2.76
CA ASN A 98 3.41 6.96 3.29
C ASN A 98 4.08 5.92 2.35
N ALA A 99 5.32 5.55 2.66
CA ALA A 99 6.08 4.61 1.84
C ALA A 99 5.42 3.22 1.74
N ALA A 100 4.68 2.79 2.76
CA ALA A 100 3.99 1.49 2.74
C ALA A 100 2.89 1.45 1.65
N LEU A 101 2.13 2.53 1.48
CA LEU A 101 1.08 2.62 0.46
C LEU A 101 1.66 2.63 -0.96
N TRP A 102 2.72 3.41 -1.19
CA TRP A 102 3.43 3.40 -2.47
C TRP A 102 4.10 2.06 -2.77
N GLY A 103 4.64 1.40 -1.74
CA GLY A 103 5.19 0.05 -1.85
C GLY A 103 4.14 -1.00 -2.21
N ALA A 104 2.94 -0.91 -1.64
CA ALA A 104 1.79 -1.77 -1.99
C ALA A 104 1.37 -1.57 -3.46
N LEU A 105 1.22 -0.32 -3.91
CA LEU A 105 0.93 -0.01 -5.31
C LEU A 105 2.03 -0.54 -6.25
N LEU A 106 3.30 -0.32 -5.92
CA LEU A 106 4.43 -0.80 -6.72
C LEU A 106 4.42 -2.33 -6.84
N SER A 107 4.14 -3.04 -5.75
CA SER A 107 3.99 -4.50 -5.77
C SER A 107 2.92 -4.94 -6.77
N ALA A 108 1.77 -4.26 -6.77
CA ALA A 108 0.67 -4.54 -7.69
C ALA A 108 0.99 -4.17 -9.15
N CYS A 109 1.77 -3.11 -9.38
CA CYS A 109 2.24 -2.76 -10.72
C CYS A 109 3.17 -3.86 -11.30
N ARG A 110 3.97 -4.51 -10.46
CA ARG A 110 4.86 -5.61 -10.90
C ARG A 110 4.08 -6.86 -11.30
N THR A 111 2.97 -7.16 -10.63
CA THR A 111 2.14 -8.32 -10.96
C THR A 111 1.29 -8.09 -12.21
N THR A 112 0.82 -6.86 -12.42
CA THR A 112 -0.01 -6.48 -13.59
C THR A 112 0.79 -6.04 -14.80
N GLY A 113 2.07 -5.68 -14.63
CA GLY A 113 2.93 -5.17 -15.69
C GLY A 113 2.74 -3.68 -16.01
N ASP A 114 2.04 -2.91 -15.16
CA ASP A 114 1.88 -1.46 -15.35
C ASP A 114 3.17 -0.72 -15.02
N LYS A 115 4.07 -0.64 -16.00
CA LYS A 115 5.40 -0.05 -15.83
C LYS A 115 5.35 1.46 -15.56
N GLU A 116 4.30 2.16 -16.01
CA GLU A 116 4.20 3.62 -15.86
C GLU A 116 3.81 3.98 -14.43
N LEU A 117 2.81 3.31 -13.87
CA LEU A 117 2.48 3.45 -12.47
C LEU A 117 3.60 2.93 -11.56
N ALA A 118 4.32 1.88 -11.95
CA ALA A 118 5.51 1.42 -11.22
C ALA A 118 6.58 2.53 -11.15
N GLU A 119 6.86 3.21 -12.26
CA GLU A 119 7.82 4.31 -12.30
C GLU A 119 7.41 5.46 -11.37
N ASN A 120 6.14 5.86 -11.42
CA ASN A 120 5.60 6.93 -10.57
C ASN A 120 5.68 6.55 -9.08
N ALA A 121 5.29 5.32 -8.73
CA ALA A 121 5.36 4.83 -7.35
C ALA A 121 6.81 4.83 -6.83
N VAL A 122 7.78 4.40 -7.63
CA VAL A 122 9.20 4.41 -7.22
C VAL A 122 9.73 5.83 -7.05
N LYS A 123 9.35 6.78 -7.91
CA LYS A 123 9.72 8.19 -7.73
C LYS A 123 9.19 8.76 -6.41
N GLU A 124 7.94 8.46 -6.06
CA GLU A 124 7.37 8.85 -4.76
C GLU A 124 8.11 8.18 -3.59
N LEU A 125 8.49 6.90 -3.72
CA LEU A 125 9.32 6.21 -2.73
C LEU A 125 10.70 6.83 -2.56
N ILE A 126 11.35 7.28 -3.64
CA ILE A 126 12.62 8.02 -3.58
C ILE A 126 12.43 9.34 -2.84
N ASN A 127 11.34 10.06 -3.11
CA ASN A 127 11.04 11.32 -2.42
C ASN A 127 10.80 11.13 -0.91
N LEU A 128 10.17 10.01 -0.54
CA LEU A 128 9.87 9.68 0.87
C LEU A 128 11.07 9.09 1.60
N GLU A 129 11.90 8.30 0.91
CA GLU A 129 13.05 7.59 1.45
C GLU A 129 14.30 7.78 0.58
N PRO A 130 14.86 9.02 0.49
CA PRO A 130 16.02 9.27 -0.37
C PRO A 130 17.26 8.45 -0.01
N TRP A 131 17.35 7.97 1.22
CA TRP A 131 18.44 7.12 1.73
C TRP A 131 18.30 5.64 1.31
N ASN A 132 17.17 5.23 0.73
CA ASN A 132 16.89 3.85 0.36
C ASN A 132 17.40 3.55 -1.06
N SER A 133 18.63 3.05 -1.14
CA SER A 133 19.28 2.66 -2.39
C SER A 133 18.46 1.67 -3.24
N GLY A 134 17.63 0.85 -2.59
CA GLY A 134 16.75 -0.11 -3.28
C GLY A 134 15.75 0.57 -4.22
N ASN A 135 15.24 1.74 -3.86
CA ASN A 135 14.28 2.48 -4.69
C ASN A 135 14.94 2.97 -5.99
N TYR A 136 16.19 3.44 -5.93
CA TYR A 136 16.95 3.85 -7.12
C TYR A 136 17.27 2.67 -8.03
N VAL A 137 17.68 1.53 -7.46
CA VAL A 137 17.95 0.30 -8.23
C VAL A 137 16.68 -0.14 -8.97
N LEU A 138 15.52 -0.07 -8.33
CA LEU A 138 14.24 -0.40 -8.96
C LEU A 138 13.91 0.55 -10.12
N LEU A 139 14.08 1.87 -9.94
CA LEU A 139 13.83 2.85 -11.00
C LEU A 139 14.78 2.64 -12.19
N SER A 140 16.06 2.39 -11.91
CA SER A 140 17.06 2.08 -12.92
C SER A 140 16.69 0.84 -13.74
N ASN A 141 16.19 -0.22 -13.10
CA ASN A 141 15.75 -1.42 -13.81
C ASN A 141 14.53 -1.15 -14.70
N ILE A 142 13.55 -0.38 -14.21
CA ILE A 142 12.39 0.04 -15.02
C ILE A 142 12.84 0.80 -16.27
N TYR A 143 13.79 1.72 -16.14
CA TYR A 143 14.35 2.44 -17.29
C TYR A 143 15.16 1.55 -18.23
N ALA A 144 15.99 0.64 -17.71
CA ALA A 144 16.76 -0.29 -18.53
C ALA A 144 15.84 -1.20 -19.36
N GLU A 145 14.77 -1.74 -18.77
CA GLU A 145 13.77 -2.54 -19.48
C GLU A 145 13.03 -1.78 -20.58
N ARG A 146 12.98 -0.44 -20.49
CA ARG A 146 12.41 0.46 -21.51
C ARG A 146 13.45 0.96 -22.51
N GLY A 147 14.72 0.57 -22.38
CA GLY A 147 15.83 1.06 -23.20
C GLY A 147 16.22 2.52 -22.90
N ASN A 148 15.74 3.10 -21.79
CA ASN A 148 16.07 4.47 -21.38
C ASN A 148 17.41 4.51 -20.62
N TRP A 149 18.51 4.32 -21.34
CA TRP A 149 19.87 4.32 -20.77
C TRP A 149 20.28 5.67 -20.18
N ARG A 150 19.72 6.76 -20.70
CA ARG A 150 19.91 8.09 -20.12
C ARG A 150 19.33 8.17 -18.71
N GLY A 151 18.09 7.72 -18.53
CA GLY A 151 17.44 7.65 -17.22
C GLY A 151 18.21 6.74 -16.24
N VAL A 152 18.77 5.63 -16.71
CA VAL A 152 19.65 4.75 -15.90
C VAL A 152 20.84 5.53 -15.33
N GLU A 153 21.55 6.30 -16.16
CA GLU A 153 22.69 7.08 -15.69
C GLU A 153 22.27 8.23 -14.76
N GLU A 154 21.16 8.92 -15.06
CA GLU A 154 20.59 9.96 -14.18
C GLU A 154 20.26 9.41 -12.78
N VAL A 155 19.60 8.25 -12.71
CA VAL A 155 19.27 7.58 -11.43
C VAL A 155 20.52 7.17 -10.67
N ARG A 156 21.57 6.72 -11.37
CA ARG A 156 22.84 6.34 -10.75
C ARG A 156 23.57 7.54 -10.13
N ILE A 157 23.52 8.71 -10.78
CA ILE A 157 24.06 9.95 -10.22
C ILE A 157 23.26 10.34 -8.97
N LEU A 158 21.93 10.38 -9.09
CA LEU A 158 21.03 10.73 -7.99
C LEU A 158 21.20 9.80 -6.77
N MET A 159 21.40 8.50 -7.01
CA MET A 159 21.67 7.53 -5.95
C MET A 159 22.98 7.85 -5.22
N LYS A 160 24.05 8.21 -5.94
CA LYS A 160 25.33 8.57 -5.31
C LYS A 160 25.18 9.80 -4.43
N GLU A 161 24.45 10.82 -4.90
CA GLU A 161 24.25 12.06 -4.16
C GLU A 161 23.44 11.83 -2.88
N ASN A 162 22.36 11.06 -2.94
CA ASN A 162 21.45 10.87 -1.81
C ASN A 162 21.83 9.73 -0.85
N CYS A 163 22.63 8.76 -1.30
CA CYS A 163 23.06 7.62 -0.47
C CYS A 163 24.53 7.71 0.03
N ALA A 164 25.28 8.77 -0.31
CA ALA A 164 26.69 8.92 0.04
C ALA A 164 26.96 9.01 1.55
N ASP A 165 26.02 9.49 2.36
CA ASP A 165 26.22 9.73 3.80
C ASP A 165 26.34 8.45 4.66
N LYS A 166 26.27 7.25 4.08
CA LYS A 166 26.31 5.99 4.84
C LYS A 166 27.57 5.12 4.67
N ILE A 167 28.67 5.67 4.17
CA ILE A 167 29.98 4.96 4.23
C ILE A 167 30.77 5.29 5.52
N VAL A 168 30.35 6.25 6.35
CA VAL A 168 31.08 6.57 7.59
C VAL A 168 30.62 5.74 8.80
N GLY A 169 30.55 4.42 8.63
CA GLY A 169 30.64 3.47 9.74
C GLY A 169 32.09 3.30 10.17
N GLN A 170 32.66 4.28 10.87
CA GLN A 170 33.95 4.10 11.55
C GLN A 170 33.74 3.24 12.81
N SER A 171 34.07 1.96 12.73
CA SER A 171 34.43 1.20 13.93
C SER A 171 35.73 1.79 14.48
N MET A 172 35.65 2.65 15.50
CA MET A 172 36.81 2.93 16.33
C MET A 172 37.08 1.69 17.17
N ILE A 173 38.02 0.86 16.72
CA ILE A 173 38.73 -0.06 17.61
C ILE A 173 39.75 0.82 18.33
N GLY A 174 39.43 1.21 19.56
CA GLY A 174 40.33 1.84 20.52
C GLY A 174 40.47 0.94 21.74
#